data_AF-A0A966TPW7-F1
#
_entry.id   AF-A0A966TPW7-F1
#
_cell.length_a   1.000
_cell.length_b   1.000
_cell.length_c   1.000
_cell.angle_alpha   90.00
_cell.angle_beta   90.00
_cell.angle_gamma   90.00
#
_symmetry.space_group_name_H-M   'P 1'
#
loop_
_entity.id
_entity.type
_entity.pdbx_description
1 polymer ?
#
loop_
_entity_poly.entity_id
_entity_poly.type
_entity_poly.pdbx_seq_one_letter_code
_entity_poly.pdbx_strand_id
1 'polypeptide(L)'
;MVKVLTRFAPVIFVLLWSTGFVGAKYILPYARPFVFLTIRYALAMTTLLIVARVMKEPLKISRAQVIQSIKVGVFLQVIYIGGVFYAISLGVSAGVTSVLVSIQPILVSVLAVKFLNEKLGTRKIFGLILGFTG
;
A
#
# COMPACT_ATOMS: atom_id res chain seq x y z
N MET A 1 -4.88 24.36 -6.16
CA MET A 1 -5.32 23.22 -5.33
C MET A 1 -4.55 21.93 -5.65
N VAL A 2 -4.53 21.47 -6.91
CA VAL A 2 -3.84 20.20 -7.32
C VAL A 2 -2.33 20.18 -7.01
N LYS A 3 -1.59 21.27 -7.26
CA LYS A 3 -0.14 21.36 -6.97
C LYS A 3 0.24 21.31 -5.49
N VAL A 4 -0.66 21.73 -4.59
CA VAL A 4 -0.43 21.66 -3.14
C VAL A 4 -0.68 20.24 -2.67
N LEU A 5 -1.76 19.61 -3.15
CA LEU A 5 -2.07 18.22 -2.84
C LEU A 5 -0.96 17.26 -3.29
N THR A 6 -0.39 17.45 -4.49
CA THR A 6 0.73 16.61 -4.96
C THR A 6 2.00 16.76 -4.13
N ARG A 7 2.24 17.93 -3.52
CA ARG A 7 3.40 18.16 -2.63
C ARG A 7 3.25 17.44 -1.29
N PHE A 8 2.03 17.36 -0.75
CA PHE A 8 1.74 16.72 0.54
C PHE A 8 1.24 15.27 0.42
N ALA A 9 0.92 14.81 -0.79
CA ALA A 9 0.43 13.45 -1.03
C ALA A 9 1.28 12.35 -0.38
N PRO A 10 2.63 12.39 -0.41
CA PRO A 10 3.43 11.36 0.26
C PRO A 10 3.22 11.32 1.78
N VAL A 11 3.11 12.48 2.43
CA VAL A 11 2.90 12.57 3.89
C VAL A 11 1.51 12.05 4.25
N ILE A 12 0.49 12.48 3.53
CA ILE A 12 -0.89 12.01 3.72
C ILE A 12 -0.97 10.51 3.49
N PHE A 13 -0.31 10.01 2.44
CA PHE A 13 -0.24 8.58 2.15
C PHE A 13 0.41 7.80 3.29
N VAL A 14 1.56 8.23 3.81
CA VAL A 14 2.23 7.56 4.92
C VAL A 14 1.34 7.53 6.17
N LEU A 15 0.69 8.65 6.52
CA LEU A 15 -0.23 8.71 7.65
C LEU A 15 -1.40 7.74 7.49
N LEU A 16 -2.09 7.79 6.35
CA LEU A 16 -3.22 6.90 6.07
C LEU A 16 -2.79 5.43 6.01
N TRP A 17 -1.63 5.15 5.43
CA TRP A 17 -1.11 3.79 5.30
C TRP A 17 -0.76 3.18 6.66
N SER A 18 -0.09 3.94 7.53
CA SER A 18 0.30 3.50 8.87
C SER A 18 -0.89 3.12 9.75
N THR A 19 -2.06 3.75 9.57
CA THR A 19 -3.29 3.35 10.29
C THR A 19 -3.71 1.90 10.04
N GLY A 20 -3.28 1.29 8.93
CA GLY A 20 -3.57 -0.11 8.63
C GLY A 20 -3.03 -1.08 9.67
N PHE A 21 -1.83 -0.82 10.22
CA PHE A 21 -1.22 -1.65 11.27
C PHE A 21 -1.89 -1.45 12.62
N VAL A 22 -2.32 -0.22 12.92
CA VAL A 22 -3.13 0.08 14.11
C VAL A 22 -4.46 -0.66 14.03
N GLY A 23 -5.15 -0.56 12.90
CA GLY A 23 -6.38 -1.30 12.64
C GLY A 23 -6.19 -2.81 12.78
N ALA A 24 -5.13 -3.38 12.21
CA ALA A 24 -4.81 -4.80 12.34
C ALA A 24 -4.68 -5.22 13.82
N LYS A 25 -3.92 -4.46 14.62
CA LYS A 25 -3.73 -4.74 16.05
C LYS A 25 -5.05 -4.78 16.83
N TYR A 26 -5.96 -3.85 16.56
CA TYR A 26 -7.21 -3.74 17.31
C TYR A 26 -8.33 -4.64 16.78
N ILE A 27 -8.36 -4.95 15.49
CA ILE A 27 -9.50 -5.67 14.88
C ILE A 27 -9.29 -7.18 14.83
N LEU A 28 -8.05 -7.65 14.67
CA LEU A 28 -7.75 -9.07 14.50
C LEU A 28 -8.08 -9.96 15.72
N PRO A 29 -8.16 -9.44 16.96
CA PRO A 29 -8.73 -10.21 18.08
C PRO A 29 -10.23 -10.53 17.91
N TYR A 30 -10.95 -9.76 17.11
CA TYR A 30 -12.41 -9.84 16.97
C TYR A 30 -12.89 -10.35 15.60
N ALA A 31 -12.04 -10.29 14.58
CA ALA A 31 -12.39 -10.63 13.20
C ALA A 31 -11.30 -11.45 12.52
N ARG A 32 -11.72 -12.41 11.69
CA ARG A 32 -10.82 -13.16 10.81
C ARG A 32 -10.16 -12.19 9.81
N PRO A 33 -8.84 -12.30 9.54
CA PRO A 33 -8.09 -11.32 8.76
C PRO A 33 -8.66 -11.11 7.36
N PHE A 34 -9.03 -12.19 6.66
CA PHE A 34 -9.55 -12.09 5.30
C PHE A 34 -10.96 -11.50 5.23
N VAL A 35 -11.78 -11.70 6.27
CA VAL A 35 -13.12 -11.08 6.37
C VAL A 35 -12.96 -9.57 6.54
N PHE A 36 -12.09 -9.15 7.47
CA PHE A 36 -11.79 -7.74 7.67
C PHE A 36 -11.26 -7.07 6.38
N LEU A 37 -10.30 -7.72 5.70
CA LEU A 37 -9.74 -7.19 4.46
C LEU A 37 -10.79 -7.10 3.34
N THR A 38 -11.69 -8.08 3.23
CA THR A 38 -12.77 -8.07 2.24
C THR A 38 -13.67 -6.85 2.44
N ILE A 39 -14.10 -6.60 3.69
CA ILE A 39 -14.92 -5.43 4.03
C ILE A 39 -14.15 -4.14 3.75
N ARG A 40 -12.88 -4.06 4.19
CA ARG A 40 -12.02 -2.90 3.96
C ARG A 40 -11.89 -2.56 2.47
N TYR A 41 -11.66 -3.55 1.62
CA TYR A 41 -11.52 -3.34 0.17
C TYR A 41 -12.85 -3.03 -0.50
N ALA A 42 -13.97 -3.60 -0.04
CA ALA A 42 -15.30 -3.22 -0.52
C ALA A 42 -15.60 -1.75 -0.21
N LEU A 43 -15.29 -1.29 1.00
CA LEU A 43 -15.42 0.13 1.38
C LEU A 43 -14.52 1.03 0.55
N ALA A 44 -13.26 0.64 0.34
CA ALA A 44 -12.32 1.38 -0.50
C ALA A 44 -12.79 1.47 -1.96
N MET A 45 -13.26 0.35 -2.54
CA MET A 45 -13.82 0.30 -3.89
C MET A 45 -15.01 1.25 -4.02
N THR A 46 -15.98 1.18 -3.10
CA THR A 46 -17.16 2.05 -3.12
C THR A 46 -16.78 3.53 -3.00
N THR A 47 -15.85 3.84 -2.09
CA THR A 47 -15.35 5.22 -1.89
C THR A 47 -14.71 5.76 -3.16
N LEU A 48 -13.81 4.98 -3.78
CA LEU A 48 -13.12 5.39 -5.01
C LEU A 48 -14.10 5.51 -6.19
N LEU A 49 -15.12 4.64 -6.26
CA LEU A 49 -16.17 4.74 -7.28
C LEU A 49 -17.03 6.01 -7.10
N ILE A 50 -17.32 6.41 -5.87
CA ILE A 50 -18.03 7.68 -5.59
C ILE A 50 -17.16 8.85 -6.03
N VAL A 51 -15.88 8.88 -5.64
CA VAL A 51 -14.95 9.94 -6.03
C VAL A 51 -14.83 10.04 -7.55
N ALA A 52 -14.66 8.92 -8.25
CA ALA A 52 -14.58 8.89 -9.71
C ALA A 52 -15.85 9.46 -10.38
N ARG A 53 -17.04 9.12 -9.85
CA ARG A 53 -18.31 9.67 -10.36
C ARG A 53 -18.44 11.17 -10.11
N VAL A 54 -18.07 11.65 -8.92
CA VAL A 54 -18.10 13.09 -8.58
C VAL A 54 -17.13 13.87 -9.47
N MET A 55 -15.96 13.30 -9.76
CA MET A 55 -14.99 13.88 -10.68
C MET A 55 -15.35 13.74 -12.16
N LYS A 56 -16.45 13.03 -12.48
CA LYS A 56 -16.92 12.74 -13.85
C LYS A 56 -15.87 11.98 -14.69
N GLU A 57 -15.06 11.15 -14.04
CA GLU A 57 -14.07 10.32 -14.71
C GLU A 57 -14.75 9.19 -15.50
N PRO A 58 -14.27 8.87 -16.72
CA PRO A 58 -14.84 7.80 -17.53
C PRO A 58 -14.59 6.43 -16.87
N LEU A 59 -15.65 5.72 -16.49
CA LEU A 59 -15.59 4.37 -15.91
C LEU A 59 -15.41 3.26 -16.96
N LYS A 60 -15.08 3.60 -18.21
CA LYS A 60 -14.86 2.62 -19.28
C LYS A 60 -13.46 2.02 -19.11
N ILE A 61 -13.40 0.73 -18.82
CA ILE A 61 -12.15 -0.01 -18.62
C ILE A 61 -12.06 -1.11 -19.68
N SER A 62 -10.91 -1.18 -20.36
CA SER A 62 -10.65 -2.25 -21.34
C SER A 62 -10.36 -3.59 -20.65
N ARG A 63 -10.59 -4.71 -21.34
CA ARG A 63 -10.26 -6.04 -20.80
C ARG A 63 -8.77 -6.16 -20.40
N ALA A 64 -7.87 -5.55 -21.17
CA ALA A 64 -6.45 -5.53 -20.85
C ALA A 64 -6.16 -4.82 -19.51
N GLN A 65 -6.79 -3.67 -19.27
CA GLN A 65 -6.67 -2.94 -18.00
C GLN A 65 -7.26 -3.71 -16.82
N VAL A 66 -8.37 -4.43 -17.02
CA VAL A 66 -8.94 -5.31 -15.99
C VAL A 66 -7.95 -6.41 -15.63
N ILE A 67 -7.38 -7.10 -16.61
CA ILE A 67 -6.40 -8.17 -16.38
C ILE A 67 -5.16 -7.63 -15.65
N GLN A 68 -4.64 -6.47 -16.06
CA GLN A 68 -3.52 -5.82 -15.37
C GLN A 68 -3.88 -5.47 -13.92
N SER A 69 -5.08 -4.92 -13.68
CA SER A 69 -5.56 -4.57 -12.34
C SER A 69 -5.72 -5.79 -11.45
N ILE A 70 -6.20 -6.91 -12.00
CA ILE A 70 -6.29 -8.19 -11.28
C ILE A 70 -4.90 -8.66 -10.87
N LYS A 71 -3.92 -8.64 -11.79
CA LYS A 71 -2.54 -9.04 -11.48
C LYS A 71 -1.98 -8.19 -10.32
N VAL A 72 -2.08 -6.87 -10.44
CA VAL A 72 -1.62 -5.93 -9.40
C VAL A 72 -2.35 -6.18 -8.07
N GLY A 73 -3.67 -6.37 -8.11
CA GLY A 73 -4.49 -6.66 -6.94
C GLY A 73 -4.10 -7.96 -6.24
N VAL A 74 -3.83 -9.03 -7.00
CA VAL A 74 -3.37 -10.31 -6.44
C VAL A 74 -2.03 -10.14 -5.74
N PHE A 75 -1.04 -9.54 -6.39
CA PHE A 75 0.28 -9.38 -5.77
C PHE A 75 0.27 -8.44 -4.57
N LEU A 76 -0.35 -7.26 -4.70
CA LEU A 76 -0.29 -6.24 -3.66
C LEU A 76 -1.33 -6.45 -2.55
N GLN A 77 -2.58 -6.76 -2.88
CA GLN A 77 -3.66 -6.78 -1.90
C GLN A 77 -3.90 -8.17 -1.31
N VAL A 78 -3.78 -9.22 -2.12
CA VAL A 78 -4.02 -10.60 -1.66
C VAL A 78 -2.76 -11.21 -1.07
N ILE A 79 -1.68 -11.31 -1.83
CA ILE A 79 -0.45 -11.96 -1.39
C ILE A 79 0.23 -11.12 -0.32
N TYR A 80 0.53 -9.85 -0.63
CA TYR A 80 1.29 -9.00 0.28
C TYR A 80 0.48 -8.56 1.50
N ILE A 81 -0.60 -7.77 1.33
CA ILE A 81 -1.39 -7.30 2.49
C ILE A 81 -2.12 -8.45 3.18
N GLY A 82 -2.67 -9.42 2.43
CA GLY A 82 -3.28 -10.60 3.03
C GLY A 82 -2.28 -11.43 3.85
N GLY A 83 -1.06 -11.63 3.33
CA GLY A 83 0.03 -12.28 4.07
C GLY A 83 0.42 -11.53 5.34
N VAL A 84 0.52 -10.20 5.28
CA VAL A 84 0.79 -9.33 6.44
C VAL A 84 -0.27 -9.50 7.53
N PHE A 85 -1.55 -9.38 7.18
CA PHE A 85 -2.64 -9.52 8.15
C PHE A 85 -2.76 -10.94 8.69
N TYR A 86 -2.47 -11.95 7.86
CA TYR A 86 -2.43 -13.34 8.28
C TYR A 86 -1.29 -13.59 9.28
N ALA A 87 -0.09 -13.09 9.01
CA ALA A 87 1.04 -13.20 9.94
C ALA A 87 0.73 -12.54 11.30
N ILE A 88 0.09 -11.37 11.29
CA ILE A 88 -0.33 -10.71 12.53
C ILE A 88 -1.39 -11.55 13.27
N SER A 89 -2.33 -12.17 12.55
CA SER A 89 -3.32 -13.07 13.15
C SER A 89 -2.71 -14.34 13.76
N LEU A 90 -1.52 -14.76 13.30
CA LEU A 90 -0.74 -15.86 13.88
C LEU A 90 0.08 -15.43 15.11
N GLY A 91 0.00 -14.16 15.53
CA GLY A 91 0.64 -13.64 16.74
C GLY A 91 1.91 -12.83 16.49
N VAL A 92 2.33 -12.62 15.24
CA VAL A 92 3.42 -11.67 14.95
C VAL A 92 2.94 -10.26 15.30
N SER A 93 3.71 -9.53 16.12
CA SER A 93 3.28 -8.18 16.51
C SER A 93 3.20 -7.24 15.30
N ALA A 94 2.19 -6.38 15.28
CA ALA A 94 2.04 -5.38 14.22
C ALA A 94 3.27 -4.47 14.07
N GLY A 95 3.99 -4.22 15.16
CA GLY A 95 5.25 -3.46 15.15
C GLY A 95 6.35 -4.17 14.37
N VAL A 96 6.62 -5.45 14.68
CA VAL A 96 7.61 -6.25 13.93
C VAL A 96 7.23 -6.34 12.45
N THR A 97 5.96 -6.59 12.14
CA THR A 97 5.49 -6.64 10.75
C THR A 97 5.64 -5.29 10.05
N SER A 98 5.40 -4.17 10.72
CA SER A 98 5.59 -2.83 10.14
C SER A 98 7.05 -2.53 9.81
N VAL A 99 7.99 -2.94 10.66
CA VAL A 99 9.43 -2.76 10.40
C VAL A 99 9.85 -3.59 9.19
N LEU A 100 9.44 -4.86 9.13
CA LEU A 100 9.72 -5.73 7.98
C LEU A 100 9.17 -5.16 6.68
N VAL A 101 7.93 -4.65 6.72
CA VAL A 101 7.28 -4.01 5.58
C VAL A 101 8.00 -2.72 5.16
N SER A 102 8.50 -1.93 6.10
CA SER A 102 9.24 -0.70 5.82
C SER A 102 10.58 -0.92 5.11
N ILE A 103 11.07 -2.16 5.01
CA ILE A 103 12.23 -2.51 4.18
C ILE A 103 11.86 -2.55 2.68
N GLN A 104 10.58 -2.74 2.34
CA GLN A 104 10.11 -2.85 0.96
C GLN A 104 10.57 -1.70 0.04
N PRO A 105 10.52 -0.41 0.41
CA PRO A 105 11.00 0.69 -0.44
C PRO A 105 12.49 0.58 -0.80
N ILE A 106 13.29 0.03 0.10
CA ILE A 106 14.73 -0.22 -0.11
C ILE A 106 14.91 -1.33 -1.14
N LEU A 107 14.21 -2.44 -0.95
CA LEU A 107 14.23 -3.56 -1.90
C LEU A 107 13.75 -3.12 -3.28
N VAL A 108 12.63 -2.40 -3.35
CA VAL A 108 12.09 -1.87 -4.61
C VAL A 108 13.08 -0.91 -5.28
N SER A 109 13.75 -0.05 -4.52
CA SER A 109 14.76 0.87 -5.07
C SER A 109 15.96 0.13 -5.65
N VAL A 110 16.48 -0.89 -4.96
CA VAL A 110 17.59 -1.73 -5.46
C VAL A 110 17.17 -2.51 -6.71
N LEU A 111 15.98 -3.09 -6.69
CA LEU A 111 15.44 -3.83 -7.84
C LEU A 111 15.17 -2.88 -9.03
N ALA A 112 14.71 -1.66 -8.81
CA ALA A 112 14.49 -0.67 -9.86
C ALA A 112 15.79 -0.29 -10.58
N VAL A 113 16.91 -0.15 -9.86
CA VAL A 113 18.23 0.05 -10.50
C VAL A 113 18.55 -1.11 -11.44
N LYS A 114 18.32 -2.35 -11.00
CA LYS A 114 18.66 -3.55 -11.76
C LYS A 114 17.72 -3.81 -12.94
N PHE A 115 16.41 -3.66 -12.76
CA PHE A 115 15.39 -4.06 -13.73
C PHE A 115 14.88 -2.93 -14.60
N LEU A 116 14.92 -1.68 -14.13
CA LEU A 116 14.45 -0.50 -14.85
C LEU A 116 15.60 0.40 -15.33
N ASN A 117 16.86 0.04 -15.04
CA ASN A 117 18.05 0.85 -15.29
C ASN A 117 17.94 2.29 -14.73
N GLU A 118 17.18 2.46 -13.65
CA GLU A 118 17.07 3.76 -12.99
C GLU A 118 18.37 4.12 -12.26
N LYS A 119 18.82 5.38 -12.40
CA LYS A 119 19.93 5.89 -11.61
C LYS A 119 19.44 6.43 -10.27
N LEU A 120 19.91 5.87 -9.17
CA LEU A 120 19.69 6.42 -7.83
C LEU A 120 20.64 7.61 -7.61
N GLY A 121 20.10 8.83 -7.69
CA GLY A 121 20.84 10.03 -7.32
C GLY A 121 21.16 10.07 -5.82
N THR A 122 22.21 10.79 -5.44
CA THR A 122 22.70 10.89 -4.05
C THR A 122 21.63 11.28 -3.04
N ARG A 123 20.68 12.16 -3.42
CA ARG A 123 19.54 12.54 -2.57
C ARG A 123 18.58 11.38 -2.27
N LYS A 124 18.34 10.49 -3.24
CA LYS A 124 17.49 9.30 -3.05
C LYS A 124 18.17 8.30 -2.12
N ILE A 125 19.48 8.10 -2.28
CA ILE A 125 20.28 7.22 -1.42
C ILE A 125 20.29 7.74 0.02
N PHE A 126 20.52 9.04 0.23
CA PHE A 126 20.50 9.63 1.56
C PHE A 126 19.13 9.49 2.23
N GLY A 127 18.04 9.75 1.49
CA GLY A 127 16.69 9.52 1.99
C GLY A 127 16.41 8.06 2.33
N LEU A 128 16.96 7.12 1.56
CA LEU A 128 16.85 5.69 1.80
C LEU A 128 17.57 5.27 3.10
N ILE A 129 18.79 5.76 3.31
CA ILE A 129 19.57 5.49 4.53
C ILE A 129 18.85 6.08 5.74
N LEU A 130 18.45 7.36 5.68
CA LEU A 130 17.72 8.01 6.76
C LEU A 130 16.42 7.28 7.11
N GLY A 131 15.66 6.84 6.09
CA GLY A 131 14.42 6.09 6.27
C GLY A 131 14.63 4.65 6.77
N PHE A 132 15.83 4.08 6.62
CA PHE A 132 16.18 2.77 7.16
C PHE A 132 16.64 2.83 8.62
N THR A 133 17.35 3.90 8.99
CA THR A 133 17.93 4.05 10.33
C THR A 133 16.99 4.67 11.36
N GLY A 134 15.91 5.31 10.91
CA GLY A 134 14.85 5.86 11.78
C GLY A 134 13.73 4.88 11.99
#